data_AF-A0A1A0GZ19-F1
#
_entry.id   AF-A0A1A0GZ19-F1
#
_cell.length_a   1.000
_cell.length_b   1.000
_cell.length_c   1.000
_cell.angle_alpha   90.00
_cell.angle_beta   90.00
_cell.angle_gamma   90.00
#
_symmetry.space_group_name_H-M   'P 1'
#
loop_
_entity.id
_entity.type
_entity.pdbx_description
1 polymer ?
#
loop_
_entity_poly.entity_id
_entity_poly.type
_entity_poly.pdbx_seq_one_letter_code
_entity_poly.pdbx_strand_id
1 'polypeptide(L)'
;LQIKQWAESQAARHVLDDEDEFQQEPLIPQIEASIDFLQPFEHVLVVPSTMAVIIQTLPKTPVGNISVRYLQLDSSLPDEEFDDDEQLYAAANMDVSRRKYPDTDISLYAVSDAGNKPALAILVPHFSNAITEKLVAKKIAALVPDAKAWFAFAPCQLNNGVSISKLDTFSGLFPGVPLLQPPHFITGISAAVVSALANQGKQDKVSVLVLNSEGHPGFEKVDADAIMDAATEAFGETLPPASSAEFLKKLSGVVRKVNSASTSGMYL
;
A
#
# COMPACT_ATOMS: atom_id res chain seq x y z
N LEU A 1 -59.00 -11.45 -22.41
CA LEU A 1 -57.71 -10.83 -22.79
C LEU A 1 -56.60 -11.60 -22.09
N GLN A 2 -56.03 -12.59 -22.78
CA GLN A 2 -54.90 -13.40 -22.29
C GLN A 2 -53.62 -12.56 -22.45
N ILE A 3 -53.00 -12.21 -21.34
CA ILE A 3 -51.68 -11.56 -21.33
C ILE A 3 -50.64 -12.67 -21.51
N LYS A 4 -49.92 -12.62 -22.62
CA LYS A 4 -48.79 -13.51 -22.92
C LYS A 4 -47.68 -13.21 -21.91
N GLN A 5 -47.26 -14.19 -21.11
CA GLN A 5 -46.07 -14.04 -20.26
C GLN A 5 -44.83 -13.94 -21.15
N TRP A 6 -44.15 -12.79 -21.10
CA TRP A 6 -42.80 -12.64 -21.62
C TRP A 6 -41.83 -13.34 -20.67
N ALA A 7 -41.67 -14.65 -20.85
CA ALA A 7 -40.53 -15.40 -20.37
C ALA A 7 -39.53 -15.55 -21.52
N GLU A 8 -38.99 -14.43 -21.98
CA GLU A 8 -37.72 -14.45 -22.70
C GLU A 8 -36.63 -14.35 -21.62
N SER A 9 -36.11 -15.50 -21.22
CA SER A 9 -34.77 -15.51 -20.64
C SER A 9 -33.86 -14.83 -21.66
N GLN A 10 -33.28 -13.70 -21.29
CA GLN A 10 -32.12 -13.19 -22.00
C GLN A 10 -31.04 -14.27 -21.87
N ALA A 11 -30.92 -15.13 -22.87
CA ALA A 11 -29.71 -15.91 -23.06
C ALA A 11 -28.57 -14.89 -23.09
N ALA A 12 -27.62 -15.01 -22.17
CA ALA A 12 -26.44 -14.17 -22.11
C ALA A 12 -25.70 -14.29 -23.45
N ARG A 13 -25.94 -13.33 -24.34
CA ARG A 13 -25.06 -13.09 -25.47
C ARG A 13 -23.82 -12.46 -24.83
N HIS A 14 -22.70 -13.18 -24.93
CA HIS A 14 -21.47 -13.04 -24.13
C HIS A 14 -21.48 -13.86 -22.82
N VAL A 15 -21.58 -15.18 -22.91
CA VAL A 15 -20.59 -15.99 -22.20
C VAL A 15 -19.32 -15.75 -23.00
N LEU A 16 -18.52 -14.77 -22.58
CA LEU A 16 -17.11 -14.82 -22.95
C LEU A 16 -16.65 -16.17 -22.44
N ASP A 17 -16.02 -16.92 -23.34
CA ASP A 17 -15.11 -17.99 -22.99
C ASP A 17 -14.07 -17.42 -22.00
N ASP A 18 -14.48 -17.23 -20.75
CA ASP A 18 -13.62 -17.47 -19.60
C ASP A 18 -13.42 -18.98 -19.62
N GLU A 19 -12.70 -19.46 -20.65
CA GLU A 19 -11.96 -20.70 -20.59
C GLU A 19 -11.32 -20.70 -19.22
N ASP A 20 -11.64 -21.74 -18.47
CA ASP A 20 -11.06 -22.08 -17.20
C ASP A 20 -9.60 -21.58 -17.14
N GLU A 21 -9.36 -20.37 -16.61
CA GLU A 21 -8.14 -20.09 -15.89
C GLU A 21 -8.22 -21.16 -14.81
N PHE A 22 -7.54 -22.29 -15.08
CA PHE A 22 -7.43 -23.44 -14.20
C PHE A 22 -7.50 -22.92 -12.77
N GLN A 23 -8.34 -23.53 -11.92
CA GLN A 23 -8.32 -23.31 -10.48
C GLN A 23 -6.93 -23.69 -9.94
N GLN A 24 -5.91 -22.92 -10.29
CA GLN A 24 -4.60 -22.91 -9.71
C GLN A 24 -4.85 -22.38 -8.32
N GLU A 25 -4.47 -23.18 -7.33
CA GLU A 25 -4.49 -22.76 -5.95
C GLU A 25 -3.90 -21.34 -5.88
N PRO A 26 -4.54 -20.42 -5.14
CA PRO A 26 -4.08 -19.05 -5.10
C PRO A 26 -2.63 -19.03 -4.63
N LEU A 27 -1.74 -18.37 -5.37
CA LEU A 27 -0.34 -18.27 -4.99
C LEU A 27 -0.21 -17.61 -3.62
N ILE A 28 0.38 -18.33 -2.67
CA ILE A 28 0.62 -17.83 -1.30
C ILE A 28 2.12 -17.51 -1.20
N PRO A 29 2.51 -16.24 -1.01
CA PRO A 29 3.92 -15.89 -0.86
C PRO A 29 4.47 -16.37 0.48
N GLN A 30 5.75 -16.73 0.49
CA GLN A 30 6.56 -16.76 1.69
C GLN A 30 7.02 -15.34 2.03
N ILE A 31 6.81 -14.94 3.29
CA ILE A 31 7.21 -13.63 3.78
C ILE A 31 8.13 -13.76 4.99
N GLU A 32 9.34 -13.26 4.80
CA GLU A 32 10.37 -13.17 5.82
C GLU A 32 10.60 -11.71 6.17
N ALA A 33 10.86 -11.42 7.43
CA ALA A 33 11.05 -10.07 7.91
C ALA A 33 12.10 -10.04 9.00
N SER A 34 13.05 -9.12 8.90
CA SER A 34 14.08 -8.89 9.91
C SER A 34 14.22 -7.41 10.23
N ILE A 35 14.54 -7.12 11.48
CA ILE A 35 14.91 -5.79 11.95
C ILE A 35 16.25 -5.91 12.66
N ASP A 36 17.25 -5.25 12.11
CA ASP A 36 18.61 -5.14 12.63
C ASP A 36 18.75 -3.83 13.39
N PHE A 37 17.97 -3.67 14.45
CA PHE A 37 17.92 -2.43 15.22
C PHE A 37 17.64 -2.68 16.71
N LEU A 38 18.49 -2.11 17.56
CA LEU A 38 18.49 -2.40 19.00
C LEU A 38 17.46 -1.60 19.79
N GLN A 39 17.01 -0.45 19.27
CA GLN A 39 16.10 0.42 19.99
C GLN A 39 14.64 0.15 19.57
N PRO A 40 13.68 0.12 20.51
CA PRO A 40 12.28 -0.06 20.16
C PRO A 40 11.73 1.18 19.43
N PHE A 41 10.90 0.94 18.43
CA PHE A 41 10.19 1.99 17.70
C PHE A 41 8.93 2.42 18.48
N GLU A 42 8.75 3.73 18.63
CA GLU A 42 7.56 4.27 19.29
C GLU A 42 6.39 4.44 18.31
N HIS A 43 6.70 4.79 17.08
CA HIS A 43 5.75 5.04 16.01
C HIS A 43 6.08 4.17 14.79
N VAL A 44 5.06 3.81 14.00
CA VAL A 44 5.24 3.14 12.72
C VAL A 44 4.50 3.91 11.63
N LEU A 45 5.20 4.25 10.55
CA LEU A 45 4.65 4.86 9.34
C LEU A 45 4.62 3.83 8.22
N VAL A 46 3.43 3.56 7.68
CA VAL A 46 3.23 2.68 6.53
C VAL A 46 2.75 3.54 5.36
N VAL A 47 3.59 3.64 4.34
CA VAL A 47 3.37 4.52 3.18
C VAL A 47 3.36 3.66 1.91
N PRO A 48 2.30 3.73 1.09
CA PRO A 48 2.30 3.09 -0.24
C PRO A 48 3.34 3.70 -1.17
N SER A 49 3.84 2.92 -2.13
CA SER A 49 4.86 3.37 -3.11
C SER A 49 4.45 4.59 -3.93
N THR A 50 3.16 4.82 -4.13
CA THR A 50 2.62 6.00 -4.83
C THR A 50 2.92 7.31 -4.08
N MET A 51 3.22 7.24 -2.78
CA MET A 51 3.62 8.36 -1.92
C MET A 51 5.09 8.27 -1.50
N ALA A 52 5.93 7.55 -2.26
CA ALA A 52 7.34 7.31 -1.92
C ALA A 52 8.16 8.58 -1.65
N VAL A 53 7.79 9.70 -2.29
CA VAL A 53 8.45 11.00 -2.13
C VAL A 53 8.58 11.42 -0.66
N ILE A 54 7.61 11.04 0.17
CA ILE A 54 7.59 11.36 1.61
C ILE A 54 8.75 10.66 2.32
N ILE A 55 8.85 9.34 2.20
CA ILE A 55 9.92 8.56 2.83
C ILE A 55 11.27 8.86 2.17
N GLN A 56 11.32 9.03 0.85
CA GLN A 56 12.56 9.32 0.12
C GLN A 56 13.21 10.64 0.58
N THR A 57 12.41 11.66 0.90
CA THR A 57 12.91 12.98 1.33
C THR A 57 13.32 13.01 2.81
N LEU A 58 12.84 12.05 3.59
CA LEU A 58 13.07 11.96 5.02
C LEU A 58 14.53 11.54 5.34
N PRO A 59 15.20 12.18 6.32
CA PRO A 59 16.45 11.67 6.86
C PRO A 59 16.18 10.33 7.56
N LYS A 60 16.80 9.27 7.07
CA LYS A 60 16.48 7.90 7.49
C LYS A 60 17.69 6.98 7.36
N THR A 61 17.73 5.93 8.17
CA THR A 61 18.74 4.87 8.12
C THR A 61 18.07 3.52 7.85
N PRO A 62 18.63 2.66 6.98
CA PRO A 62 18.10 1.32 6.77
C PRO A 62 18.32 0.48 8.03
N VAL A 63 17.31 -0.28 8.43
CA VAL A 63 17.30 -1.05 9.69
C VAL A 63 16.75 -2.46 9.54
N GLY A 64 16.47 -2.91 8.32
CA GLY A 64 15.95 -4.24 8.08
C GLY A 64 15.25 -4.36 6.73
N ASN A 65 14.64 -5.51 6.49
CA ASN A 65 13.90 -5.79 5.28
C ASN A 65 12.69 -6.70 5.53
N ILE A 66 11.76 -6.68 4.58
CA ILE A 66 10.72 -7.69 4.42
C ILE A 66 10.85 -8.25 3.01
N SER A 67 11.11 -9.56 2.91
CA SER A 67 11.27 -10.27 1.66
C SER A 67 9.99 -11.04 1.35
N VAL A 68 9.45 -10.83 0.15
CA VAL A 68 8.29 -11.54 -0.39
C VAL A 68 8.77 -12.41 -1.54
N ARG A 69 8.52 -13.72 -1.45
CA ARG A 69 8.93 -14.73 -2.45
C ARG A 69 7.79 -15.68 -2.78
N TYR A 70 7.69 -16.12 -4.03
CA TYR A 70 6.68 -17.09 -4.48
C TYR A 70 7.34 -18.40 -4.90
N LEU A 71 7.69 -19.25 -3.92
CA LEU A 71 8.42 -20.49 -4.17
C LEU A 71 7.69 -21.46 -5.12
N GLN A 72 6.35 -21.36 -5.23
CA GLN A 72 5.58 -22.14 -6.19
C GLN A 72 5.92 -21.83 -7.66
N LEU A 73 6.56 -20.68 -7.93
CA LEU A 73 7.02 -20.29 -9.27
C LEU A 73 8.45 -20.76 -9.56
N ASP A 74 9.12 -21.38 -8.57
CA ASP A 74 10.48 -21.91 -8.69
C ASP A 74 10.52 -23.41 -9.00
N SER A 75 9.39 -24.12 -8.88
CA SER A 75 9.32 -25.55 -9.19
C SER A 75 9.58 -25.78 -10.69
N SER A 76 10.66 -26.52 -10.97
CA SER A 76 11.07 -26.97 -12.29
C SER A 76 10.00 -27.84 -12.95
N LEU A 77 9.94 -27.74 -14.28
CA LEU A 77 9.11 -28.54 -15.18
C LEU A 77 9.03 -30.01 -14.76
N PRO A 78 7.85 -30.65 -14.81
CA PRO A 78 7.71 -32.06 -14.45
C PRO A 78 8.58 -32.95 -15.34
N ASP A 79 9.18 -33.99 -14.76
CA ASP A 79 10.01 -35.02 -15.41
C ASP A 79 9.23 -35.96 -16.37
N GLU A 80 7.97 -35.63 -16.70
CA GLU A 80 7.11 -36.47 -17.54
C GLU A 80 7.18 -36.06 -19.01
N GLU A 81 6.91 -37.04 -19.90
CA GLU A 81 7.07 -37.03 -21.36
C GLU A 81 7.26 -35.66 -22.03
N PHE A 82 8.41 -35.50 -22.68
CA PHE A 82 8.81 -34.28 -23.37
C PHE A 82 7.88 -33.99 -24.56
N ASP A 83 6.87 -33.16 -24.33
CA ASP A 83 6.07 -32.49 -25.36
C ASP A 83 6.56 -31.04 -25.53
N ASP A 84 7.15 -30.77 -26.70
CA ASP A 84 7.72 -29.46 -27.05
C ASP A 84 6.67 -28.33 -26.99
N ASP A 85 5.44 -28.59 -27.40
CA ASP A 85 4.40 -27.56 -27.48
C ASP A 85 3.85 -27.25 -26.08
N GLU A 86 3.57 -28.27 -25.25
CA GLU A 86 3.12 -28.08 -23.87
C GLU A 86 4.17 -27.36 -23.01
N GLN A 87 5.47 -27.66 -23.22
CA GLN A 87 6.55 -26.97 -22.51
C GLN A 87 6.68 -25.50 -22.92
N LEU A 88 6.47 -25.18 -24.20
CA LEU A 88 6.51 -23.79 -24.66
C LEU A 88 5.39 -22.96 -24.00
N TYR A 89 4.17 -23.51 -23.91
CA TYR A 89 3.05 -22.86 -23.23
C TYR A 89 3.27 -22.77 -21.71
N ALA A 90 3.78 -23.83 -21.08
CA ALA A 90 4.10 -23.82 -19.65
C ALA A 90 5.16 -22.76 -19.31
N ALA A 91 6.24 -22.68 -20.10
CA ALA A 91 7.28 -21.68 -19.92
C ALA A 91 6.75 -20.25 -20.12
N ALA A 92 5.93 -20.01 -21.14
CA ALA A 92 5.30 -18.71 -21.37
C ALA A 92 4.38 -18.30 -20.19
N ASN A 93 3.59 -19.24 -19.67
CA ASN A 93 2.70 -19.00 -18.51
C ASN A 93 3.48 -18.75 -17.21
N MET A 94 4.59 -19.46 -16.99
CA MET A 94 5.48 -19.20 -15.85
C MET A 94 6.12 -17.82 -15.93
N ASP A 95 6.57 -17.39 -17.11
CA ASP A 95 7.13 -16.05 -17.31
C ASP A 95 6.10 -14.94 -17.08
N VAL A 96 4.86 -15.13 -17.56
CA VAL A 96 3.75 -14.21 -17.27
C VAL A 96 3.48 -14.15 -15.76
N SER A 97 3.45 -15.30 -15.08
CA SER A 97 3.23 -15.38 -13.63
C SER A 97 4.34 -14.71 -12.84
N ARG A 98 5.61 -14.90 -13.20
CA ARG A 98 6.76 -14.22 -12.56
C ARG A 98 6.74 -12.71 -12.74
N ARG A 99 6.27 -12.22 -13.90
CA ARG A 99 6.07 -10.77 -14.12
C ARG A 99 4.93 -10.22 -13.29
N LYS A 100 3.84 -10.98 -13.12
CA LYS A 100 2.66 -10.59 -12.33
C LYS A 100 2.93 -10.63 -10.81
N TYR A 101 3.77 -11.57 -10.37
CA TYR A 101 4.10 -11.82 -8.97
C TYR A 101 5.62 -11.82 -8.75
N PRO A 102 6.28 -10.66 -8.89
CA PRO A 102 7.73 -10.58 -8.74
C PRO A 102 8.15 -10.73 -7.28
N ASP A 103 9.32 -11.34 -7.09
CA ASP A 103 10.04 -11.29 -5.83
C ASP A 103 10.31 -9.84 -5.45
N THR A 104 9.99 -9.48 -4.20
CA THR A 104 9.99 -8.09 -3.76
C THR A 104 10.67 -7.96 -2.41
N ASP A 105 11.60 -7.01 -2.31
CA ASP A 105 12.25 -6.64 -1.05
C ASP A 105 11.82 -5.25 -0.61
N ILE A 106 11.21 -5.18 0.57
CA ILE A 106 10.73 -3.94 1.18
C ILE A 106 11.74 -3.51 2.23
N SER A 107 12.45 -2.41 2.00
CA SER A 107 13.38 -1.87 3.00
C SER A 107 12.64 -1.22 4.16
N LEU A 108 13.15 -1.47 5.37
CA LEU A 108 12.69 -0.86 6.61
C LEU A 108 13.65 0.26 7.00
N TYR A 109 13.11 1.41 7.40
CA TYR A 109 13.92 2.58 7.74
C TYR A 109 13.62 3.08 9.15
N ALA A 110 14.66 3.38 9.93
CA ALA A 110 14.53 4.16 11.14
C ALA A 110 14.59 5.65 10.82
N VAL A 111 13.69 6.38 11.44
CA VAL A 111 13.61 7.84 11.41
C VAL A 111 13.84 8.29 12.84
N SER A 112 14.99 8.88 13.10
CA SER A 112 15.34 9.39 14.41
C SER A 112 15.99 10.76 14.31
N ASP A 113 15.80 11.53 15.38
CA ASP A 113 16.55 12.75 15.62
C ASP A 113 17.01 12.77 17.09
N ALA A 114 18.02 13.58 17.39
CA ALA A 114 18.65 13.64 18.70
C ALA A 114 17.63 13.95 19.80
N GLY A 115 17.27 12.93 20.59
CA GLY A 115 16.44 13.05 21.79
C GLY A 115 15.06 12.41 21.73
N ASN A 116 14.61 11.91 20.56
CA ASN A 116 13.34 11.18 20.44
C ASN A 116 13.55 9.68 20.18
N LYS A 117 12.58 8.86 20.60
CA LYS A 117 12.55 7.46 20.20
C LYS A 117 12.30 7.35 18.69
N PRO A 118 12.97 6.41 18.02
CA PRO A 118 12.88 6.26 16.57
C PRO A 118 11.46 5.87 16.13
N ALA A 119 11.06 6.34 14.95
CA ALA A 119 9.91 5.86 14.23
C ALA A 119 10.35 4.88 13.12
N LEU A 120 9.59 3.81 12.90
CA LEU A 120 9.81 2.89 11.79
C LEU A 120 9.04 3.39 10.56
N ALA A 121 9.72 3.69 9.48
CA ALA A 121 9.12 4.03 8.20
C ALA A 121 9.23 2.88 7.21
N ILE A 122 8.11 2.54 6.58
CA ILE A 122 7.99 1.43 5.64
C ILE A 122 7.34 1.94 4.36
N LEU A 123 8.04 1.75 3.23
CA LEU A 123 7.53 2.06 1.90
C LEU A 123 7.06 0.77 1.22
N VAL A 124 5.75 0.53 1.16
CA VAL A 124 5.20 -0.73 0.67
C VAL A 124 4.80 -0.61 -0.80
N PRO A 125 5.33 -1.46 -1.70
CA PRO A 125 4.91 -1.47 -3.09
C PRO A 125 3.49 -2.00 -3.25
N HIS A 126 2.85 -1.67 -4.38
CA HIS A 126 1.60 -2.29 -4.74
C HIS A 126 1.80 -3.78 -5.08
N PHE A 127 0.94 -4.63 -4.56
CA PHE A 127 0.91 -6.05 -4.90
C PHE A 127 -0.38 -6.37 -5.64
N SER A 128 -0.26 -6.99 -6.82
CA SER A 128 -1.40 -7.52 -7.57
C SER A 128 -2.18 -8.59 -6.79
N ASN A 129 -1.49 -9.30 -5.88
CA ASN A 129 -2.07 -10.34 -5.04
C ASN A 129 -2.47 -9.77 -3.67
N ALA A 130 -3.78 -9.73 -3.40
CA ALA A 130 -4.33 -9.26 -2.13
C ALA A 130 -3.93 -10.15 -0.92
N ILE A 131 -3.60 -11.43 -1.14
CA ILE A 131 -3.07 -12.31 -0.08
C ILE A 131 -1.72 -11.78 0.39
N THR A 132 -0.88 -11.35 -0.54
CA THR A 132 0.45 -10.78 -0.27
C THR A 132 0.33 -9.52 0.57
N GLU A 133 -0.54 -8.57 0.21
CA GLU A 133 -0.76 -7.37 1.01
C GLU A 133 -1.17 -7.70 2.45
N LYS A 134 -2.09 -8.66 2.63
CA LYS A 134 -2.55 -9.10 3.95
C LYS A 134 -1.43 -9.76 4.77
N LEU A 135 -0.62 -10.61 4.15
CA LEU A 135 0.49 -11.27 4.83
C LEU A 135 1.62 -10.29 5.18
N VAL A 136 1.96 -9.36 4.28
CA VAL A 136 2.90 -8.27 4.53
C VAL A 136 2.41 -7.43 5.72
N ALA A 137 1.14 -7.00 5.71
CA ALA A 137 0.55 -6.23 6.80
C ALA A 137 0.61 -6.96 8.15
N LYS A 138 0.31 -8.27 8.17
CA LYS A 138 0.43 -9.11 9.37
C LYS A 138 1.87 -9.16 9.88
N LYS A 139 2.85 -9.30 8.99
CA LYS A 139 4.27 -9.31 9.36
C LYS A 139 4.72 -7.96 9.90
N ILE A 140 4.35 -6.87 9.22
CA ILE A 140 4.60 -5.50 9.69
C ILE A 140 4.04 -5.31 11.11
N ALA A 141 2.77 -5.66 11.35
CA ALA A 141 2.14 -5.54 12.67
C ALA A 141 2.81 -6.39 13.76
N ALA A 142 3.42 -7.51 13.38
CA ALA A 142 4.17 -8.39 14.29
C ALA A 142 5.60 -7.90 14.60
N LEU A 143 6.21 -7.11 13.71
CA LEU A 143 7.57 -6.59 13.88
C LEU A 143 7.68 -5.58 15.02
N VAL A 144 6.65 -4.76 15.23
CA VAL A 144 6.66 -3.70 16.24
C VAL A 144 5.41 -3.79 17.13
N PRO A 145 5.28 -4.84 17.94
CA PRO A 145 4.05 -5.11 18.70
C PRO A 145 3.73 -4.02 19.73
N ASP A 146 4.75 -3.31 20.22
CA ASP A 146 4.65 -2.33 21.31
C ASP A 146 4.61 -0.88 20.84
N ALA A 147 4.48 -0.64 19.52
CA ALA A 147 4.30 0.71 18.99
C ALA A 147 3.10 1.39 19.66
N LYS A 148 3.28 2.65 20.03
CA LYS A 148 2.23 3.48 20.64
C LYS A 148 1.21 3.91 19.62
N ALA A 149 1.66 4.32 18.43
CA ALA A 149 0.78 4.69 17.34
C ALA A 149 1.31 4.28 15.96
N TRP A 150 0.37 4.06 15.06
CA TRP A 150 0.57 3.62 13.68
C TRP A 150 -0.06 4.64 12.74
N PHE A 151 0.71 5.14 11.79
CA PHE A 151 0.26 6.07 10.76
C PHE A 151 0.27 5.33 9.43
N ALA A 152 -0.89 5.13 8.83
CA ALA A 152 -1.00 4.52 7.51
C ALA A 152 -1.51 5.56 6.51
N PHE A 153 -0.91 5.64 5.32
CA PHE A 153 -1.32 6.59 4.29
C PHE A 153 -2.09 5.85 3.20
N ALA A 154 -3.25 6.35 2.80
CA ALA A 154 -4.09 5.70 1.79
C ALA A 154 -4.42 6.68 0.67
N PRO A 155 -4.19 6.33 -0.61
CA PRO A 155 -4.74 7.11 -1.71
C PRO A 155 -6.26 6.88 -1.77
N CYS A 156 -7.02 7.95 -1.96
CA CYS A 156 -8.45 7.88 -2.28
C CYS A 156 -8.84 9.07 -3.15
N GLN A 157 -9.82 8.90 -4.03
CA GLN A 157 -10.42 10.03 -4.74
C GLN A 157 -11.39 10.74 -3.80
N LEU A 158 -10.92 11.81 -3.15
CA LEU A 158 -11.72 12.60 -2.23
C LEU A 158 -12.50 13.66 -3.00
N ASN A 159 -13.73 13.89 -2.57
CA ASN A 159 -14.59 14.92 -3.15
C ASN A 159 -14.47 16.26 -2.40
N ASN A 160 -15.04 17.31 -2.99
CA ASN A 160 -15.23 18.64 -2.37
C ASN A 160 -13.93 19.42 -2.06
N GLY A 161 -12.85 19.18 -2.81
CA GLY A 161 -11.60 19.92 -2.63
C GLY A 161 -10.89 19.66 -1.30
N VAL A 162 -11.24 18.55 -0.63
CA VAL A 162 -10.56 18.12 0.60
C VAL A 162 -9.24 17.45 0.22
N SER A 163 -8.15 18.02 0.72
CA SER A 163 -6.79 17.53 0.49
C SER A 163 -6.54 16.20 1.22
N ILE A 164 -6.90 16.13 2.51
CA ILE A 164 -6.76 14.94 3.34
C ILE A 164 -7.99 14.70 4.23
N SER A 165 -8.27 13.44 4.54
CA SER A 165 -9.25 13.01 5.54
C SER A 165 -8.63 11.93 6.44
N LYS A 166 -9.26 11.59 7.56
CA LYS A 166 -8.79 10.52 8.44
C LYS A 166 -9.85 9.44 8.66
N LEU A 167 -9.43 8.18 8.74
CA LEU A 167 -10.32 7.11 9.16
C LEU A 167 -10.55 7.18 10.68
N ASP A 168 -11.80 7.01 11.11
CA ASP A 168 -12.18 7.05 12.54
C ASP A 168 -11.80 5.75 13.27
N THR A 169 -10.49 5.55 13.47
CA THR A 169 -9.95 4.38 14.19
C THR A 169 -9.30 4.75 15.51
N PHE A 170 -8.71 5.96 15.60
CA PHE A 170 -8.12 6.50 16.83
C PHE A 170 -8.43 7.98 16.99
N SER A 171 -9.15 8.32 18.05
CA SER A 171 -9.70 9.67 18.26
C SER A 171 -8.66 10.70 18.72
N GLY A 172 -7.48 10.27 19.17
CA GLY A 172 -6.45 11.17 19.72
C GLY A 172 -5.54 11.85 18.70
N LEU A 173 -5.44 11.32 17.47
CA LEU A 173 -4.51 11.85 16.47
C LEU A 173 -5.21 12.67 15.39
N PHE A 174 -4.47 13.66 14.89
CA PHE A 174 -4.86 14.54 13.80
C PHE A 174 -6.22 15.22 14.06
N PRO A 175 -6.42 15.91 15.19
CA PRO A 175 -7.73 16.48 15.55
C PRO A 175 -8.24 17.52 14.53
N GLY A 176 -7.33 18.15 13.77
CA GLY A 176 -7.67 19.09 12.70
C GLY A 176 -8.09 18.44 11.37
N VAL A 177 -7.89 17.13 11.21
CA VAL A 177 -8.19 16.43 9.95
C VAL A 177 -9.63 15.91 9.96
N PRO A 178 -10.44 16.22 8.93
CA PRO A 178 -11.83 15.79 8.87
C PRO A 178 -11.95 14.26 8.76
N LEU A 179 -13.02 13.70 9.33
CA LEU A 179 -13.30 12.27 9.23
C LEU A 179 -13.71 11.88 7.81
N LEU A 180 -13.19 10.75 7.34
CA LEU A 180 -13.59 10.13 6.08
C LEU A 180 -15.08 9.79 6.13
N GLN A 181 -15.85 10.35 5.19
CA GLN A 181 -17.29 10.11 5.08
C GLN A 181 -17.61 9.16 3.93
N PRO A 182 -18.64 8.31 4.06
CA PRO A 182 -19.19 7.55 2.93
C PRO A 182 -19.52 8.46 1.72
N PRO A 183 -19.35 7.98 0.48
CA PRO A 183 -19.03 6.60 0.09
C PRO A 183 -17.53 6.27 0.08
N HIS A 184 -16.65 7.16 0.54
CA HIS A 184 -15.20 6.97 0.48
C HIS A 184 -14.75 5.85 1.44
N PHE A 185 -13.76 5.07 1.01
CA PHE A 185 -13.16 3.98 1.77
C PHE A 185 -11.67 3.85 1.43
N ILE A 186 -10.95 3.07 2.23
CA ILE A 186 -9.54 2.74 2.02
C ILE A 186 -9.38 1.30 1.58
N THR A 187 -8.34 1.03 0.79
CA THR A 187 -7.96 -0.31 0.33
C THR A 187 -6.45 -0.52 0.44
N GLY A 188 -5.95 -1.62 -0.14
CA GLY A 188 -4.53 -1.91 -0.24
C GLY A 188 -3.86 -2.15 1.11
N ILE A 189 -2.56 -1.87 1.16
CA ILE A 189 -1.74 -2.08 2.34
C ILE A 189 -2.27 -1.36 3.59
N SER A 190 -2.81 -0.15 3.45
CA SER A 190 -3.28 0.64 4.59
C SER A 190 -4.51 0.04 5.24
N ALA A 191 -5.48 -0.42 4.43
CA ALA A 191 -6.61 -1.19 4.93
C ALA A 191 -6.16 -2.54 5.53
N ALA A 192 -5.18 -3.21 4.90
CA ALA A 192 -4.64 -4.47 5.39
C ALA A 192 -3.95 -4.32 6.76
N VAL A 193 -3.22 -3.22 7.00
CA VAL A 193 -2.59 -2.92 8.29
C VAL A 193 -3.63 -2.63 9.36
N VAL A 194 -4.66 -1.82 9.05
CA VAL A 194 -5.79 -1.61 9.97
C VAL A 194 -6.44 -2.94 10.35
N SER A 195 -6.71 -3.80 9.37
CA SER A 195 -7.28 -5.13 9.61
C SER A 195 -6.35 -6.02 10.46
N ALA A 196 -5.05 -6.01 10.17
CA ALA A 196 -4.06 -6.79 10.94
C ALA A 196 -3.99 -6.34 12.41
N LEU A 197 -4.02 -5.03 12.67
CA LEU A 197 -4.03 -4.47 14.02
C LEU A 197 -5.37 -4.70 14.74
N ALA A 198 -6.49 -4.59 14.03
CA ALA A 198 -7.81 -4.91 14.57
C ALA A 198 -7.90 -6.37 15.02
N ASN A 199 -7.35 -7.31 14.25
CA ASN A 199 -7.26 -8.73 14.63
C ASN A 199 -6.37 -8.97 15.87
N GLN A 200 -5.51 -8.02 16.23
CA GLN A 200 -4.71 -8.04 17.46
C GLN A 200 -5.35 -7.23 18.60
N GLY A 201 -6.55 -6.68 18.41
CA GLY A 201 -7.20 -5.80 19.39
C GLY A 201 -6.55 -4.43 19.54
N LYS A 202 -5.80 -3.96 18.53
CA LYS A 202 -5.03 -2.69 18.53
C LYS A 202 -5.55 -1.68 17.51
N GLN A 203 -6.85 -1.74 17.18
CA GLN A 203 -7.47 -0.81 16.22
C GLN A 203 -7.42 0.65 16.69
N ASP A 204 -7.40 0.85 18.01
CA ASP A 204 -7.25 2.13 18.69
C ASP A 204 -5.82 2.66 18.66
N LYS A 205 -4.88 1.99 17.97
CA LYS A 205 -3.51 2.49 17.83
C LYS A 205 -3.18 2.93 16.42
N VAL A 206 -4.09 2.76 15.47
CA VAL A 206 -3.88 3.14 14.07
C VAL A 206 -4.69 4.37 13.71
N SER A 207 -4.05 5.29 13.02
CA SER A 207 -4.68 6.42 12.36
C SER A 207 -4.32 6.37 10.89
N VAL A 208 -5.34 6.43 10.03
CA VAL A 208 -5.12 6.42 8.58
C VAL A 208 -5.35 7.83 8.06
N LEU A 209 -4.34 8.41 7.43
CA LEU A 209 -4.48 9.62 6.64
C LEU A 209 -4.82 9.20 5.20
N VAL A 210 -5.96 9.67 4.73
CA VAL A 210 -6.48 9.43 3.40
C VAL A 210 -6.18 10.66 2.56
N LEU A 211 -5.37 10.50 1.52
CA LEU A 211 -4.89 11.59 0.68
C LEU A 211 -5.67 11.62 -0.63
N ASN A 212 -6.05 12.83 -1.05
CA ASN A 212 -6.71 13.01 -2.34
C ASN A 212 -5.79 12.57 -3.48
N SER A 213 -6.33 11.73 -4.37
CA SER A 213 -5.59 11.12 -5.47
C SER A 213 -6.52 10.62 -6.57
N GLU A 214 -5.96 10.39 -7.76
CA GLU A 214 -6.69 9.86 -8.91
C GLU A 214 -5.90 8.74 -9.58
N GLY A 215 -6.57 7.88 -10.34
CA GLY A 215 -5.94 6.82 -11.12
C GLY A 215 -6.26 5.41 -10.63
N HIS A 216 -5.59 4.42 -11.22
CA HIS A 216 -5.78 3.02 -10.89
C HIS A 216 -4.95 2.62 -9.66
N PRO A 217 -5.41 1.62 -8.87
CA PRO A 217 -4.64 1.09 -7.74
C PRO A 217 -3.19 0.77 -8.09
N GLY A 218 -2.26 1.28 -7.29
CA GLY A 218 -0.81 1.11 -7.49
C GLY A 218 -0.16 2.12 -8.45
N PHE A 219 -0.97 2.91 -9.16
CA PHE A 219 -0.53 3.95 -10.11
C PHE A 219 -1.22 5.29 -9.83
N GLU A 220 -1.70 5.49 -8.61
CA GLU A 220 -2.41 6.70 -8.22
C GLU A 220 -1.48 7.92 -8.28
N LYS A 221 -1.98 8.99 -8.89
CA LYS A 221 -1.39 10.32 -8.81
C LYS A 221 -1.98 11.03 -7.61
N VAL A 222 -1.17 11.20 -6.58
CA VAL A 222 -1.57 11.87 -5.34
C VAL A 222 -1.36 13.38 -5.45
N ASP A 223 -2.32 14.16 -4.98
CA ASP A 223 -2.25 15.62 -5.02
C ASP A 223 -1.05 16.14 -4.20
N ALA A 224 -0.40 17.18 -4.71
CA ALA A 224 0.76 17.78 -4.07
C ALA A 224 0.42 18.34 -2.68
N ASP A 225 -0.73 18.99 -2.58
CA ASP A 225 -1.21 19.57 -1.33
C ASP A 225 -1.58 18.45 -0.34
N ALA A 226 -2.17 17.35 -0.82
CA ALA A 226 -2.46 16.17 0.00
C ALA A 226 -1.20 15.55 0.60
N ILE A 227 -0.13 15.44 -0.19
CA ILE A 227 1.18 14.95 0.28
C ILE A 227 1.73 15.89 1.37
N MET A 228 1.66 17.20 1.16
CA MET A 228 2.18 18.20 2.09
C MET A 228 1.38 18.24 3.40
N ASP A 229 0.06 18.19 3.33
CA ASP A 229 -0.82 18.22 4.50
C ASP A 229 -0.65 16.93 5.33
N ALA A 230 -0.65 15.76 4.68
CA ALA A 230 -0.43 14.50 5.38
C ALA A 230 0.94 14.43 6.05
N ALA A 231 1.98 14.93 5.37
CA ALA A 231 3.32 15.02 5.94
C ALA A 231 3.35 15.98 7.14
N THR A 232 2.68 17.13 7.05
CA THR A 232 2.62 18.10 8.14
C THR A 232 2.01 17.49 9.39
N GLU A 233 0.88 16.79 9.25
CA GLU A 233 0.19 16.12 10.35
C GLU A 233 1.04 14.96 10.92
N ALA A 234 1.51 14.03 10.09
CA ALA A 234 2.23 12.85 10.57
C ALA A 234 3.60 13.17 11.20
N PHE A 235 4.33 14.14 10.63
CA PHE A 235 5.67 14.51 11.12
C PHE A 235 5.66 15.60 12.17
N GLY A 236 4.54 16.33 12.34
CA GLY A 236 4.29 17.13 13.54
C GLY A 236 4.25 16.28 14.81
N GLU A 237 3.74 15.04 14.70
CA GLU A 237 3.64 14.10 15.83
C GLU A 237 4.92 13.27 16.05
N THR A 238 5.66 12.94 14.99
CA THR A 238 6.81 12.02 15.07
C THR A 238 8.18 12.70 15.19
N LEU A 239 8.32 13.95 14.75
CA LEU A 239 9.60 14.65 14.71
C LEU A 239 9.61 15.93 15.57
N PRO A 240 10.78 16.35 16.08
CA PRO A 240 10.94 17.67 16.66
C PRO A 240 10.55 18.79 15.67
N PRO A 241 10.00 19.92 16.13
CA PRO A 241 9.51 21.00 15.25
C PRO A 241 10.55 21.51 14.25
N ALA A 242 11.82 21.63 14.65
CA ALA A 242 12.89 22.09 13.77
C ALA A 242 13.16 21.11 12.61
N SER A 243 13.26 19.82 12.93
CA SER A 243 13.53 18.75 11.97
C SER A 243 12.33 18.48 11.07
N SER A 244 11.12 18.58 11.62
CA SER A 244 9.87 18.58 10.84
C SER A 244 9.83 19.73 9.83
N ALA A 245 10.12 20.97 10.26
CA ALA A 245 10.14 22.13 9.37
C ALA A 245 11.19 22.01 8.25
N GLU A 246 12.40 21.53 8.56
CA GLU A 246 13.43 21.30 7.56
C GLU A 246 13.02 20.23 6.55
N PHE A 247 12.45 19.12 7.02
CA PHE A 247 11.90 18.06 6.18
C PHE A 247 10.79 18.57 5.27
N LEU A 248 9.78 19.27 5.80
CA LEU A 248 8.67 19.81 5.02
C LEU A 248 9.13 20.80 3.95
N LYS A 249 10.15 21.62 4.26
CA LYS A 249 10.78 22.51 3.28
C LYS A 249 11.43 21.74 2.14
N LYS A 250 12.16 20.66 2.45
CA LYS A 250 12.77 19.77 1.44
C LYS A 250 11.68 19.08 0.61
N LEU A 251 10.65 18.54 1.26
CA LEU A 251 9.55 17.83 0.61
C LEU A 251 8.81 18.72 -0.39
N SER A 252 8.47 19.95 0.01
CA SER A 252 7.81 20.92 -0.87
C SER A 252 8.58 21.18 -2.17
N GLY A 253 9.92 21.24 -2.08
CA GLY A 253 10.79 21.40 -3.24
C GLY A 253 10.82 20.20 -4.19
N VAL A 254 10.54 18.99 -3.70
CA VAL A 254 10.51 17.76 -4.50
C VAL A 254 9.10 17.51 -5.07
N VAL A 255 8.06 17.61 -4.25
CA VAL A 255 6.67 17.35 -4.65
C VAL A 255 6.24 18.25 -5.82
N ARG A 256 6.62 19.54 -5.78
CA ARG A 256 6.34 20.48 -6.89
C ARG A 256 7.04 20.11 -8.19
N LYS A 257 8.18 19.41 -8.14
CA LYS A 257 8.89 18.92 -9.33
C LYS A 257 8.26 17.63 -9.86
N VAL A 258 7.82 16.73 -8.98
CA VAL A 258 7.24 15.44 -9.35
C VAL A 258 5.82 15.59 -9.93
N ASN A 259 4.97 16.41 -9.31
CA ASN A 259 3.61 16.67 -9.80
C ASN A 259 3.53 17.66 -10.96
N SER A 260 4.68 18.10 -11.47
CA SER A 260 4.78 18.93 -12.65
C SER A 260 4.40 18.21 -13.95
N ALA A 261 3.46 17.25 -13.96
CA ALA A 261 2.74 16.88 -15.17
C ALA A 261 1.99 18.09 -15.79
N SER A 262 1.81 19.19 -15.04
CA SER A 262 1.48 20.53 -15.58
C SER A 262 2.55 21.10 -16.53
N THR A 263 3.82 20.64 -16.46
CA THR A 263 4.89 20.98 -17.43
C THR A 263 4.78 20.27 -18.78
N SER A 264 3.86 19.31 -18.93
CA SER A 264 3.50 18.80 -20.28
C SER A 264 2.70 19.82 -21.09
N GLY A 265 2.23 20.92 -20.46
CA GLY A 265 1.36 21.91 -21.09
C GLY A 265 -0.06 21.40 -21.37
N MET A 266 -0.45 20.20 -20.89
CA MET A 266 -1.80 19.66 -21.11
C MET A 266 -2.89 20.39 -20.32
N TYR A 267 -2.54 20.97 -19.18
CA TYR A 267 -3.46 21.73 -18.34
C TYR A 267 -2.80 23.07 -18.02
N LEU A 268 -3.30 24.14 -18.64
CA LEU A 268 -2.90 25.54 -18.48
C LEU A 268 -3.92 26.29 -17.61
#